data_AF-A0A9D2DQ37-F1
#
_entry.id   AF-A0A9D2DQ37-F1
#
_cell.length_a   1.000
_cell.length_b   1.000
_cell.length_c   1.000
_cell.angle_alpha   90.00
_cell.angle_beta   90.00
_cell.angle_gamma   90.00
#
_symmetry.space_group_name_H-M   'P 1'
#
loop_
_entity.id
_entity.type
_entity.pdbx_description
1 polymer ?
#
loop_
_entity_poly.entity_id
_entity_poly.type
_entity_poly.pdbx_seq_one_letter_code
_entity_poly.pdbx_strand_id
1 'polypeptide(L)'
;MIRRPVCLACLILAAAVFLADGLGFPLIRGNPLPASVQNWIKTHPDAQICGEAVRCAKTEFSQSIYLNHTYLIYQSEKVSIENVRVFLKEEREIPVGTILLVSGKLEAIEGPRNPGEFDSRQYYGADRIYYFLKDGEIQSCSKDYRLVGEFLARLRAKFQAILSQSAAEAAPVMEAMVLGEKSSLEEELKIRYQMAGIVHILAINST
;
A
#
# COMPACT_ATOMS: atom_id res chain seq x y z
N MET A 1 -31.70 -24.98 24.82
CA MET A 1 -30.82 -25.43 23.72
C MET A 1 -30.36 -24.24 22.91
N ILE A 2 -29.11 -23.79 23.09
CA ILE A 2 -28.53 -22.67 22.34
C ILE A 2 -28.21 -23.19 20.94
N ARG A 3 -29.07 -22.91 19.95
CA ARG A 3 -28.96 -23.47 18.60
C ARG A 3 -27.79 -22.89 17.77
N ARG A 4 -27.06 -21.88 18.27
CA ARG A 4 -25.97 -21.20 17.56
C ARG A 4 -24.88 -20.68 18.51
N PRO A 5 -24.14 -21.56 19.22
CA PRO A 5 -23.09 -21.14 20.17
C PRO A 5 -21.98 -20.32 19.49
N VAL A 6 -21.71 -20.59 18.21
CA VAL A 6 -20.73 -19.85 17.39
C VAL A 6 -21.13 -18.37 17.19
N CYS A 7 -22.43 -18.08 17.05
CA CYS A 7 -22.92 -16.71 16.88
C CYS A 7 -22.70 -15.88 18.15
N LEU A 8 -22.90 -16.49 19.32
CA LEU A 8 -22.66 -15.82 20.60
C LEU A 8 -21.16 -15.54 20.81
N ALA A 9 -20.30 -16.50 20.47
CA ALA A 9 -18.85 -16.31 20.52
C ALA A 9 -18.36 -15.18 19.58
N CYS A 10 -18.90 -15.10 18.35
CA CYS A 10 -18.60 -14.00 17.43
C CYS A 10 -19.06 -12.64 17.96
N LEU A 11 -20.23 -12.56 18.59
CA LEU A 11 -20.73 -11.32 19.21
C LEU A 11 -19.85 -10.90 20.40
N ILE A 12 -19.41 -11.85 21.22
CA ILE A 12 -18.48 -11.59 22.33
C ILE A 12 -17.14 -11.10 21.80
N LEU A 13 -16.61 -11.73 20.74
CA LEU A 13 -15.35 -11.33 20.10
C LEU A 13 -15.47 -9.93 19.48
N ALA A 14 -16.55 -9.64 18.77
CA ALA A 14 -16.81 -8.30 18.24
C ALA A 14 -16.88 -7.24 19.37
N ALA A 15 -17.63 -7.53 20.43
CA ALA A 15 -17.71 -6.65 21.60
C ALA A 15 -16.35 -6.44 22.28
N ALA A 16 -15.52 -7.49 22.40
CA ALA A 16 -14.18 -7.39 22.95
C ALA A 16 -13.26 -6.50 22.09
N VAL A 17 -13.33 -6.63 20.76
CA VAL A 17 -12.58 -5.79 19.82
C VAL A 17 -13.03 -4.32 19.92
N PHE A 18 -14.33 -4.05 20.02
CA PHE A 18 -14.86 -2.69 20.23
C PHE A 18 -14.45 -2.09 21.57
N LEU A 19 -14.45 -2.88 22.66
CA LEU A 19 -14.02 -2.44 23.98
C LEU A 19 -12.52 -2.13 24.01
N ALA A 20 -11.70 -2.98 23.39
CA ALA A 20 -10.27 -2.75 23.30
C ALA A 20 -9.93 -1.48 22.46
N ASP A 21 -10.66 -1.22 21.38
CA ASP A 21 -10.57 0.03 20.62
C ASP A 21 -10.96 1.25 21.45
N GLY A 22 -12.02 1.14 22.27
CA GLY A 22 -12.44 2.18 23.23
C GLY A 22 -11.44 2.43 24.36
N LEU A 23 -10.67 1.41 24.76
CA LEU A 23 -9.60 1.49 25.76
C LEU A 23 -8.27 1.99 25.17
N GLY A 24 -8.24 2.34 23.88
CA GLY A 24 -7.07 2.92 23.22
C GLY A 24 -6.10 1.89 22.61
N PHE A 25 -6.49 0.61 22.52
CA PHE A 25 -5.78 -0.37 21.69
C PHE A 25 -6.36 -0.31 20.26
N PRO A 26 -5.64 0.26 19.29
CA PRO A 26 -6.20 0.57 17.97
C PRO A 26 -6.39 -0.69 17.11
N LEU A 27 -7.42 -1.47 17.41
CA LEU A 27 -7.75 -2.70 16.68
C LEU A 27 -8.68 -2.43 15.49
N ILE A 28 -9.50 -1.37 15.56
CA ILE A 28 -10.46 -1.02 14.50
C ILE A 28 -10.09 0.30 13.84
N ARG A 29 -9.74 1.32 14.63
CA ARG A 29 -9.58 2.70 14.14
C ARG A 29 -8.18 3.05 13.63
N GLY A 30 -7.21 2.14 13.78
CA GLY A 30 -5.80 2.44 13.53
C GLY A 30 -5.19 3.32 14.62
N ASN A 31 -3.87 3.47 14.64
CA ASN A 31 -3.18 4.35 15.59
C ASN A 31 -3.25 5.80 15.09
N PRO A 32 -4.14 6.67 15.64
CA PRO A 32 -4.14 8.06 15.24
C PRO A 32 -2.87 8.73 15.76
N LEU A 33 -2.18 9.50 14.91
CA LEU A 33 -1.09 10.37 15.36
C LEU A 33 -1.55 11.23 16.55
N PRO A 34 -0.66 11.64 17.47
CA PRO A 34 -1.01 12.56 18.55
C PRO A 34 -1.76 13.79 18.03
N ALA A 35 -2.77 14.26 18.77
CA ALA A 35 -3.61 15.38 18.35
C ALA A 35 -2.82 16.66 18.03
N SER A 36 -1.69 16.88 18.71
CA SER A 36 -0.74 17.96 18.43
C SER A 36 -0.18 17.87 17.02
N VAL A 37 0.27 16.69 16.59
CA VAL A 37 0.83 16.42 15.26
C VAL A 37 -0.25 16.57 14.20
N GLN A 38 -1.47 16.07 14.45
CA GLN A 38 -2.58 16.22 13.51
C GLN A 38 -2.96 17.68 13.28
N ASN A 39 -3.03 18.48 14.35
CA ASN A 39 -3.34 19.90 14.25
C ASN A 39 -2.20 20.66 13.53
N TRP A 40 -0.96 20.26 13.78
CA TRP A 40 0.17 20.84 13.04
C TRP A 40 0.10 20.55 11.55
N ILE A 41 -0.14 19.30 11.14
CA ILE A 41 -0.28 18.92 9.72
C ILE A 41 -1.37 19.76 9.04
N LYS A 42 -2.49 20.05 9.73
CA LYS A 42 -3.55 20.90 9.19
C LYS A 42 -3.15 22.37 9.01
N THR A 43 -2.25 22.88 9.86
CA THR A 43 -1.81 24.28 9.83
C THR A 43 -0.60 24.49 8.92
N HIS A 44 0.24 23.47 8.77
CA HIS A 44 1.45 23.47 7.96
C HIS A 44 1.46 22.18 7.13
N PRO A 45 0.82 22.19 5.95
CA PRO A 45 0.73 20.99 5.12
C PRO A 45 2.08 20.59 4.54
N ASP A 46 3.00 21.53 4.35
CA ASP A 46 4.34 21.25 3.83
C ASP A 46 5.15 20.46 4.88
N ALA A 47 5.45 19.21 4.56
CA ALA A 47 6.08 18.25 5.45
C ALA A 47 7.18 17.46 4.74
N GLN A 48 8.14 16.98 5.54
CA GLN A 48 9.21 16.09 5.09
C GLN A 48 9.02 14.72 5.75
N ILE A 49 8.92 13.68 4.92
CA ILE A 49 8.72 12.30 5.35
C ILE A 49 9.88 11.48 4.85
N CYS A 50 10.38 10.61 5.71
CA CYS A 50 11.30 9.56 5.32
C CYS A 50 10.64 8.20 5.49
N GLY A 51 10.93 7.26 4.59
CA GLY A 51 10.46 5.90 4.69
C GLY A 51 11.06 4.98 3.64
N GLU A 52 10.81 3.69 3.80
CA GLU A 52 11.23 2.64 2.87
C GLU A 52 10.18 2.48 1.77
N ALA A 53 10.57 2.61 0.50
CA ALA A 53 9.69 2.38 -0.63
C ALA A 53 9.37 0.89 -0.80
N VAL A 54 8.13 0.49 -0.55
CA VAL A 54 7.72 -0.92 -0.65
C VAL A 54 7.00 -1.24 -1.96
N ARG A 55 6.26 -0.26 -2.50
CA ARG A 55 5.53 -0.43 -3.75
C ARG A 55 5.53 0.87 -4.54
N CYS A 56 5.73 0.77 -5.85
CA CYS A 56 5.55 1.86 -6.80
C CYS A 56 4.35 1.51 -7.70
N ALA A 57 3.38 2.40 -7.79
CA ALA A 57 2.21 2.26 -8.65
C ALA A 57 2.19 3.42 -9.66
N LYS A 58 2.17 3.07 -10.94
CA LYS A 58 2.13 4.02 -12.04
C LYS A 58 0.73 4.02 -12.66
N THR A 59 0.18 5.21 -12.89
CA THR A 59 -1.03 5.46 -13.68
C THR A 59 -0.66 6.35 -14.86
N GLU A 60 -1.56 6.54 -15.83
CA GLU A 60 -1.31 7.40 -17.00
C GLU A 60 -0.98 8.85 -16.63
N PHE A 61 -1.46 9.33 -15.47
CA PHE A 61 -1.36 10.73 -15.06
C PHE A 61 -0.48 10.96 -13.85
N SER A 62 -0.14 9.91 -13.09
CA SER A 62 0.60 10.05 -11.84
C SER A 62 1.36 8.80 -11.46
N GLN A 63 2.51 9.01 -10.81
CA GLN A 63 3.23 7.96 -10.12
C GLN A 63 3.04 8.11 -8.61
N SER A 64 2.75 7.00 -7.93
CA SER A 64 2.64 6.97 -6.48
C SER A 64 3.54 5.90 -5.86
N ILE A 65 4.09 6.22 -4.68
CA ILE A 65 4.97 5.34 -3.91
C ILE A 65 4.31 5.06 -2.57
N TYR A 66 4.37 3.81 -2.14
CA TYR A 66 3.94 3.38 -0.82
C TYR A 66 5.17 3.26 0.08
N LEU A 67 5.21 4.06 1.13
CA LEU A 67 6.30 4.09 2.11
C LEU A 67 5.89 3.35 3.39
N ASN A 68 6.75 2.46 3.88
CA ASN A 68 6.64 1.81 5.19
C ASN A 68 7.78 2.26 6.12
N HIS A 69 7.67 1.94 7.41
CA HIS A 69 8.63 2.34 8.46
C HIS A 69 8.92 3.84 8.42
N THR A 70 7.84 4.60 8.31
CA THR A 70 7.86 6.02 8.01
C THR A 70 8.06 6.86 9.27
N TYR A 71 8.77 7.98 9.10
CA TYR A 71 8.84 9.01 10.11
C TYR A 71 8.66 10.39 9.48
N LEU A 72 7.88 11.21 10.16
CA LEU A 72 7.69 12.62 9.87
C LEU A 72 8.78 13.42 10.58
N ILE A 73 9.41 14.35 9.87
CA ILE A 73 10.31 15.34 10.46
C ILE A 73 9.46 16.53 10.90
N TYR A 74 9.30 16.69 12.21
CA TYR A 74 8.50 17.74 12.86
C TYR A 74 9.39 18.52 13.82
N GLN A 75 9.58 19.83 13.59
CA GLN A 75 10.40 20.69 14.47
C GLN A 75 11.80 20.11 14.80
N SER A 76 12.45 19.49 13.81
CA SER A 76 13.74 18.78 13.95
C SER A 76 13.69 17.49 14.80
N GLU A 77 12.50 17.04 15.22
CA GLU A 77 12.26 15.74 15.83
C GLU A 77 11.71 14.74 14.81
N LYS A 78 11.97 13.45 15.06
CA LYS A 78 11.45 12.35 14.24
C LYS A 78 10.24 11.75 14.94
N VAL A 79 9.07 11.90 14.35
CA VAL A 79 7.82 11.30 14.83
C VAL A 79 7.50 10.09 13.95
N SER A 80 7.44 8.91 14.55
CA SER A 80 7.02 7.71 13.81
C SER A 80 5.56 7.87 13.36
N ILE A 81 5.32 7.59 12.09
CA ILE A 81 3.99 7.59 11.46
C ILE A 81 3.78 6.23 10.81
N GLU A 82 2.52 5.81 10.69
CA GLU A 82 2.16 4.62 9.91
C GLU A 82 2.44 4.84 8.41
N ASN A 83 2.13 3.84 7.59
CA ASN A 83 2.42 3.85 6.15
C ASN A 83 1.84 5.10 5.46
N VAL A 84 2.59 5.64 4.49
CA VAL A 84 2.18 6.85 3.75
C VAL A 84 2.23 6.57 2.26
N ARG A 85 1.18 6.99 1.55
CA ARG A 85 1.19 7.00 0.09
C ARG A 85 1.60 8.38 -0.41
N VAL A 86 2.65 8.40 -1.20
CA VAL A 86 3.24 9.61 -1.79
C VAL A 86 2.84 9.68 -3.26
N PHE A 87 2.33 10.82 -3.70
CA PHE A 87 2.10 11.13 -5.12
C PHE A 87 3.22 12.04 -5.60
N LEU A 88 4.02 11.56 -6.54
CA LEU A 88 5.18 12.30 -7.06
C LEU A 88 4.74 13.36 -8.08
N LYS A 89 5.44 14.50 -8.10
CA LYS A 89 5.30 15.49 -9.18
C LYS A 89 5.91 15.02 -10.49
N GLU A 90 7.09 14.39 -10.40
CA GLU A 90 7.86 13.93 -11.55
C GLU A 90 8.01 12.42 -11.49
N GLU A 91 7.89 11.76 -12.63
CA GLU A 91 8.09 10.32 -12.72
C GLU A 91 9.57 9.96 -12.55
N ARG A 92 9.84 8.97 -11.72
CA ARG A 92 11.19 8.48 -11.47
C ARG A 92 11.17 7.00 -11.15
N GLU A 93 12.08 6.24 -11.76
CA GLU A 93 12.29 4.85 -11.37
C GLU A 93 12.96 4.78 -10.01
N ILE A 94 12.28 4.14 -9.06
CA ILE A 94 12.74 4.00 -7.68
C ILE A 94 12.65 2.52 -7.35
N PRO A 95 13.79 1.87 -7.07
CA PRO A 95 13.78 0.47 -6.69
C PRO A 95 13.10 0.29 -5.34
N VAL A 96 12.36 -0.81 -5.20
CA VAL A 96 11.77 -1.23 -3.93
C VAL A 96 12.87 -1.52 -2.90
N GLY A 97 12.62 -1.17 -1.64
CA GLY A 97 13.56 -1.26 -0.52
C GLY A 97 14.44 -0.02 -0.32
N THR A 98 14.34 0.98 -1.21
CA THR A 98 15.09 2.24 -1.09
C THR A 98 14.52 3.10 0.03
N ILE A 99 15.38 3.62 0.91
CA ILE A 99 14.97 4.65 1.88
C ILE A 99 14.94 6.01 1.18
N LEU A 100 13.78 6.66 1.16
CA LEU A 100 13.56 7.95 0.52
C LEU A 100 13.28 9.02 1.55
N LEU A 101 13.85 10.22 1.34
CA LEU A 101 13.38 11.46 1.96
C LEU A 101 12.59 12.26 0.94
N VAL A 102 11.32 12.52 1.23
CA VAL A 102 10.40 13.20 0.32
C VAL A 102 9.78 14.41 1.03
N SER A 103 9.77 15.56 0.34
CA SER A 103 9.00 16.74 0.75
C SER A 103 7.72 16.86 -0.06
N GLY A 104 6.63 17.29 0.57
CA GLY A 104 5.37 17.55 -0.13
C GLY A 104 4.30 18.01 0.83
N LYS A 105 3.05 18.02 0.37
CA LYS A 105 1.89 18.40 1.17
C LYS A 105 1.25 17.18 1.81
N LEU A 106 1.36 17.07 3.13
CA LEU A 106 0.81 15.96 3.89
C LEU A 106 -0.64 16.26 4.26
N GLU A 107 -1.55 15.39 3.83
CA GLU A 107 -2.99 15.51 4.06
C GLU A 107 -3.54 14.21 4.65
N ALA A 108 -4.44 14.32 5.62
CA ALA A 108 -5.16 13.17 6.14
C ALA A 108 -6.16 12.66 5.10
N ILE A 109 -6.30 11.33 4.98
CA ILE A 109 -7.29 10.75 4.09
C ILE A 109 -8.69 11.05 4.64
N GLU A 110 -9.48 11.74 3.83
CA GLU A 110 -10.84 12.08 4.18
C GLU A 110 -11.77 10.86 4.12
N GLY A 111 -12.77 10.86 5.02
CA GLY A 111 -13.87 9.91 4.95
C GLY A 111 -14.90 10.31 3.89
N PRO A 112 -15.89 9.45 3.63
CA PRO A 112 -16.96 9.72 2.68
C PRO A 112 -17.76 10.96 3.12
N ARG A 113 -18.02 11.88 2.19
CA ARG A 113 -18.80 13.09 2.44
C ARG A 113 -20.28 12.86 2.15
N ASN A 114 -20.58 11.96 1.23
CA ASN A 114 -21.94 11.61 0.84
C ASN A 114 -22.29 10.15 1.18
N PRO A 115 -23.55 9.86 1.54
CA PRO A 115 -24.02 8.48 1.68
C PRO A 115 -23.85 7.71 0.36
N GLY A 116 -23.19 6.54 0.40
CA GLY A 116 -22.93 5.71 -0.78
C GLY A 116 -21.66 6.06 -1.54
N GLU A 117 -20.92 7.09 -1.14
CA GLU A 117 -19.58 7.37 -1.65
C GLU A 117 -18.57 6.30 -1.19
N PHE A 118 -17.54 6.08 -2.01
CA PHE A 118 -16.45 5.17 -1.66
C PHE A 118 -15.71 5.66 -0.40
N ASP A 119 -15.65 4.82 0.63
CA ASP A 119 -14.91 5.13 1.85
C ASP A 119 -13.40 4.91 1.66
N SER A 120 -12.73 5.94 1.14
CA SER A 120 -11.27 5.93 0.97
C SER A 120 -10.54 5.72 2.29
N ARG A 121 -11.03 6.32 3.37
CA ARG A 121 -10.40 6.22 4.69
C ARG A 121 -10.43 4.78 5.21
N GLN A 122 -11.54 4.08 5.06
CA GLN A 122 -11.63 2.67 5.44
C GLN A 122 -10.77 1.79 4.55
N TYR A 123 -10.81 2.00 3.22
CA TYR A 123 -10.05 1.21 2.27
C TYR A 123 -8.53 1.28 2.52
N TYR A 124 -7.98 2.49 2.60
CA TYR A 124 -6.54 2.68 2.84
C TYR A 124 -6.14 2.40 4.30
N GLY A 125 -7.08 2.56 5.24
CA GLY A 125 -6.89 2.18 6.63
C GLY A 125 -6.60 0.68 6.82
N ALA A 126 -7.10 -0.19 5.95
CA ALA A 126 -6.78 -1.61 5.95
C ALA A 126 -5.28 -1.88 5.66
N ASP A 127 -4.66 -1.03 4.83
CA ASP A 127 -3.23 -1.04 4.52
C ASP A 127 -2.40 -0.21 5.52
N ARG A 128 -3.04 0.26 6.62
CA ARG A 128 -2.48 1.20 7.60
C ARG A 128 -2.00 2.53 7.00
N ILE A 129 -2.64 2.98 5.93
CA ILE A 129 -2.35 4.26 5.29
C ILE A 129 -3.43 5.25 5.71
N TYR A 130 -3.04 6.28 6.45
CA TYR A 130 -3.96 7.31 6.96
C TYR A 130 -3.69 8.71 6.38
N TYR A 131 -2.56 8.88 5.70
CA TYR A 131 -2.11 10.14 5.13
C TYR A 131 -1.61 9.97 3.71
N PHE A 132 -1.84 11.00 2.90
CA PHE A 132 -1.27 11.17 1.58
C PHE A 132 -0.30 12.32 1.57
N LEU A 133 0.87 12.10 0.97
CA LEU A 133 1.79 13.18 0.63
C LEU A 133 1.57 13.53 -0.84
N LYS A 134 0.90 14.65 -1.11
CA LYS A 134 0.73 15.19 -2.45
C LYS A 134 1.94 16.00 -2.85
N ASP A 135 2.12 16.22 -4.16
CA ASP A 135 3.18 17.09 -4.68
C ASP A 135 4.58 16.66 -4.19
N GLY A 136 4.81 15.35 -4.08
CA GLY A 136 6.03 14.76 -3.52
C GLY A 136 7.26 15.00 -4.39
N GLU A 137 8.27 15.63 -3.82
CA GLU A 137 9.61 15.84 -4.38
C GLU A 137 10.64 15.06 -3.57
N ILE A 138 11.42 14.23 -4.26
CA ILE A 138 12.43 13.36 -3.64
C ILE A 138 13.70 14.17 -3.41
N GLN A 139 14.06 14.38 -2.15
CA GLN A 139 15.26 15.12 -1.77
C GLN A 139 16.50 14.21 -1.71
N SER A 140 16.35 12.99 -1.20
CA SER A 140 17.45 12.03 -1.13
C SER A 140 16.96 10.58 -1.24
N CYS A 141 17.85 9.74 -1.75
CA CYS A 141 17.65 8.29 -1.85
C CYS A 141 18.87 7.60 -1.22
N SER A 142 18.64 6.72 -0.25
CA SER A 142 19.69 5.81 0.21
C SER A 142 19.97 4.73 -0.84
N LYS A 143 21.21 4.25 -0.91
CA LYS A 143 21.58 3.08 -1.72
C LYS A 143 21.48 1.77 -0.93
N ASP A 144 21.07 1.82 0.33
CA ASP A 144 21.02 0.64 1.19
C ASP A 144 19.79 -0.21 0.85
N TYR A 145 19.99 -1.12 -0.10
CA TYR A 145 19.01 -2.13 -0.47
C TYR A 145 18.99 -3.24 0.58
N ARG A 146 17.79 -3.65 1.01
CA ARG A 146 17.65 -4.84 1.85
C ARG A 146 18.02 -6.08 1.03
N LEU A 147 19.09 -6.75 1.43
CA LEU A 147 19.63 -7.98 0.82
C LEU A 147 18.56 -9.02 0.45
N VAL A 148 17.56 -9.22 1.31
CA VAL A 148 16.48 -10.20 1.09
C VAL A 148 15.52 -9.77 -0.03
N GLY A 149 15.13 -8.50 -0.05
CA GLY A 149 14.24 -7.96 -1.09
C GLY A 149 14.92 -8.00 -2.45
N GLU A 150 16.20 -7.63 -2.51
CA GLU A 150 16.99 -7.72 -3.74
C GLU A 150 17.16 -9.17 -4.20
N PHE A 151 17.42 -10.10 -3.28
CA PHE A 151 17.52 -11.52 -3.60
C PHE A 151 16.21 -12.06 -4.21
N LEU A 152 15.07 -11.74 -3.61
CA LEU A 152 13.75 -12.14 -4.13
C LEU A 152 13.44 -11.48 -5.48
N ALA A 153 13.78 -10.21 -5.65
CA ALA A 153 13.62 -9.51 -6.93
C ALA A 153 14.48 -10.14 -8.03
N ARG A 154 15.75 -10.46 -7.73
CA ARG A 154 16.65 -11.17 -8.65
C ARG A 154 16.15 -12.57 -8.97
N LEU A 155 15.62 -13.31 -7.99
CA LEU A 155 15.01 -14.62 -8.23
C LEU A 155 13.79 -14.51 -9.14
N ARG A 156 12.89 -13.56 -8.88
CA ARG A 156 11.71 -13.30 -9.71
C ARG A 156 12.11 -12.97 -11.15
N ALA A 157 13.08 -12.09 -11.34
CA ALA A 157 13.61 -11.74 -12.67
C ALA A 157 14.22 -12.95 -13.40
N LYS A 158 14.94 -13.84 -12.69
CA LYS A 158 15.44 -15.08 -13.28
C LYS A 158 14.31 -16.00 -13.73
N PHE A 159 13.27 -16.17 -12.92
CA PHE A 159 12.12 -16.99 -13.31
C PHE A 159 11.39 -16.38 -14.50
N GLN A 160 11.25 -15.05 -14.55
CA GLN A 160 10.65 -14.36 -15.69
C GLN A 160 11.45 -14.62 -16.98
N ALA A 161 12.78 -14.54 -16.94
CA ALA A 161 13.64 -14.86 -18.07
C ALA A 161 13.49 -16.33 -18.53
N ILE A 162 13.38 -17.27 -17.60
CA ILE A 162 13.17 -18.69 -17.92
C ILE A 162 11.79 -18.90 -18.56
N LEU A 163 10.72 -18.29 -18.01
CA LEU A 163 9.35 -18.43 -18.52
C LEU A 163 9.21 -17.82 -19.91
N SER A 164 9.71 -16.61 -20.12
CA SER A 164 9.74 -15.95 -21.44
C SER A 164 10.47 -16.78 -22.49
N GLN A 165 11.58 -17.43 -22.15
CA GLN A 165 12.31 -18.30 -23.08
C GLN A 165 11.61 -19.64 -23.33
N SER A 166 10.93 -20.21 -22.34
CA SER A 166 10.39 -21.58 -22.41
C SER A 166 8.94 -21.63 -22.91
N ALA A 167 8.15 -20.58 -22.66
CA ALA A 167 6.70 -20.61 -22.82
C ALA A 167 6.17 -19.81 -24.02
N ALA A 168 7.05 -19.12 -24.76
CA ALA A 168 6.70 -18.35 -25.97
C ALA A 168 5.43 -17.49 -25.77
N GLU A 169 4.37 -17.71 -26.54
CA GLU A 169 3.09 -16.97 -26.47
C GLU A 169 2.35 -17.14 -25.14
N ALA A 170 2.58 -18.24 -24.41
CA ALA A 170 1.97 -18.49 -23.11
C ALA A 170 2.76 -17.89 -21.93
N ALA A 171 3.93 -17.29 -22.19
CA ALA A 171 4.78 -16.71 -21.14
C ALA A 171 4.04 -15.66 -20.28
N PRO A 172 3.25 -14.71 -20.83
CA PRO A 172 2.54 -13.74 -20.01
C PRO A 172 1.54 -14.37 -19.03
N VAL A 173 0.86 -15.43 -19.45
CA VAL A 173 -0.10 -16.16 -18.60
C VAL A 173 0.65 -16.93 -17.51
N MET A 174 1.75 -17.60 -17.86
CA MET A 174 2.56 -18.35 -16.89
C MET A 174 3.25 -17.42 -15.88
N GLU A 175 3.73 -16.25 -16.31
CA GLU A 175 4.26 -15.20 -15.42
C GLU A 175 3.18 -14.73 -14.44
N ALA A 176 1.96 -14.49 -14.91
CA ALA A 176 0.85 -14.09 -14.06
C ALA A 176 0.45 -15.17 -13.05
N MET A 177 0.47 -16.45 -13.45
CA MET A 177 0.07 -17.56 -12.58
C MET A 177 1.16 -17.96 -11.58
N VAL A 178 2.42 -17.99 -12.00
CA VAL A 178 3.55 -18.49 -11.19
C VAL A 178 4.19 -17.38 -10.36
N LEU A 179 4.36 -16.19 -10.95
CA LEU A 179 5.00 -15.05 -10.29
C LEU A 179 3.98 -14.04 -9.76
N GLY A 180 2.72 -14.11 -10.18
CA GLY A 180 1.74 -13.07 -9.88
C GLY A 180 1.98 -11.77 -10.66
N GLU A 181 2.81 -11.81 -11.72
CA GLU A 181 3.17 -10.64 -12.53
C GLU A 181 2.15 -10.43 -13.65
N LYS A 182 1.39 -9.33 -13.58
CA LYS A 182 0.32 -9.05 -14.56
C LYS A 182 0.71 -7.98 -15.58
N SER A 183 1.87 -7.36 -15.43
CA SER A 183 2.33 -6.26 -16.31
C SER A 183 2.50 -6.69 -17.76
N SER A 184 2.86 -7.96 -18.00
CA SER A 184 3.04 -8.54 -19.33
C SER A 184 1.74 -8.99 -20.01
N LEU A 185 0.60 -9.03 -19.30
CA LEU A 185 -0.68 -9.54 -19.85
C LEU A 185 -1.34 -8.50 -20.75
N GLU A 186 -1.61 -8.88 -22.00
CA GLU A 186 -2.43 -8.06 -22.90
C GLU A 186 -3.87 -7.92 -22.38
N GLU A 187 -4.44 -6.72 -22.54
CA GLU A 187 -5.78 -6.41 -22.03
C GLU A 187 -6.86 -7.28 -22.69
N GLU A 188 -6.69 -7.65 -23.97
CA GLU A 188 -7.60 -8.54 -24.68
C GLU A 188 -7.66 -9.94 -24.05
N LEU A 189 -6.50 -10.46 -23.64
CA LEU A 189 -6.39 -11.77 -23.00
C LEU A 189 -7.08 -11.74 -21.62
N LYS A 190 -6.87 -10.67 -20.86
CA LYS A 190 -7.53 -10.44 -19.58
C LYS A 190 -9.06 -10.38 -19.70
N ILE A 191 -9.57 -9.70 -20.73
CA ILE A 191 -11.01 -9.66 -21.04
C ILE A 191 -11.53 -11.07 -21.35
N ARG A 192 -10.81 -11.88 -22.14
CA ARG A 192 -11.21 -13.26 -22.42
C ARG A 192 -11.33 -14.11 -21.15
N TYR A 193 -10.36 -14.01 -20.23
CA TYR A 193 -10.43 -14.71 -18.95
C TYR A 193 -11.56 -14.22 -18.05
N GLN A 194 -11.88 -12.92 -18.10
CA GLN A 194 -13.01 -12.34 -17.38
C GLN A 194 -14.35 -12.82 -17.94
N MET A 195 -14.52 -12.82 -19.26
CA MET A 195 -15.72 -13.33 -19.93
C MET A 195 -15.93 -14.83 -19.68
N ALA A 196 -14.85 -15.59 -19.56
CA ALA A 196 -14.88 -17.01 -19.20
C ALA A 196 -15.09 -17.28 -17.69
N GLY A 197 -15.12 -16.24 -16.84
CA GLY A 197 -15.30 -16.38 -15.39
C GLY A 197 -14.09 -16.94 -14.63
N ILE A 198 -12.93 -17.06 -15.28
CA ILE A 198 -11.70 -17.67 -14.72
C ILE A 198 -10.57 -16.66 -14.44
N VAL A 199 -10.87 -15.36 -14.49
CA VAL A 199 -9.89 -14.29 -14.21
C VAL A 199 -9.23 -14.42 -12.83
N HIS A 200 -9.89 -15.06 -11.87
CA HIS A 200 -9.35 -15.30 -10.54
C HIS A 200 -8.08 -16.19 -10.56
N ILE A 201 -7.89 -17.03 -11.58
CA ILE A 201 -6.67 -17.83 -11.77
C ILE A 201 -5.48 -16.94 -12.11
N LEU A 202 -5.71 -15.84 -12.84
CA LEU A 202 -4.71 -14.80 -13.11
C LEU A 202 -4.51 -13.88 -11.90
N ALA A 203 -5.34 -14.01 -10.86
CA ALA A 203 -5.35 -13.14 -9.68
C ALA A 203 -4.74 -13.80 -8.44
N ILE A 204 -3.78 -14.71 -8.61
CA ILE A 204 -2.94 -15.19 -7.51
C ILE A 204 -1.99 -14.04 -7.15
N ASN A 205 -2.47 -13.14 -6.29
CA ASN A 205 -1.64 -12.07 -5.74
C ASN A 205 -0.67 -12.68 -4.72
N SER A 206 0.59 -12.82 -5.11
CA SER A 206 1.69 -12.83 -4.15
C SER A 206 2.14 -11.39 -3.92
N THR A 207 1.91 -10.91 -2.70
CA THR A 207 2.27 -9.61 -2.10
C THR A 207 1.55 -8.35 -2.58
#